data_AF-A0AAD5QQ31-F1
#
_entry.id   AF-A0AAD5QQ31-F1
#
_cell.length_a   1.000
_cell.length_b   1.000
_cell.length_c   1.000
_cell.angle_alpha   90.00
_cell.angle_beta   90.00
_cell.angle_gamma   90.00
#
_symmetry.space_group_name_H-M   'P 1'
#
loop_
_entity.id
_entity.type
_entity.pdbx_description
1 polymer ?
#
loop_
_entity_poly.entity_id
_entity_poly.type
_entity_poly.pdbx_seq_one_letter_code
_entity_poly.pdbx_strand_id
1 'polypeptide(L)'
;MNLTNSLLKRILHRLQYRGITTKIISSQLIKLERKNDALEVLLERGGDTKALTIPLIWLRDHCRHPANYNETTHQRKSNATNLFECAEIDGMVSVKVADANKLSIQWMDGLLSEFDINDIMEHTELERPIVYLIM
;
A
#
# COMPACT_ATOMS: atom_id res chain seq x y z
N MET A 1 11.64 -25.06 -3.25
CA MET A 1 11.36 -23.62 -3.39
C MET A 1 11.17 -23.29 -4.87
N ASN A 2 9.95 -23.03 -5.31
CA ASN A 2 9.60 -22.85 -6.74
C ASN A 2 9.55 -21.36 -7.11
N LEU A 3 10.70 -20.73 -7.33
CA LEU A 3 10.78 -19.33 -7.79
C LEU A 3 9.99 -19.09 -9.08
N THR A 4 10.00 -20.05 -10.00
CA THR A 4 9.33 -20.01 -11.30
C THR A 4 7.81 -19.86 -11.19
N ASN A 5 7.20 -20.52 -10.20
CA ASN A 5 5.76 -20.44 -9.97
C ASN A 5 5.30 -19.08 -9.43
N SER A 6 6.17 -18.36 -8.70
CA SER A 6 5.81 -17.02 -8.19
C SER A 6 5.84 -15.97 -9.29
N LEU A 7 6.83 -16.03 -10.19
CA LEU A 7 7.00 -15.12 -11.32
C LEU A 7 5.89 -15.31 -12.35
N LEU A 8 5.59 -16.55 -12.75
CA LEU A 8 4.51 -16.83 -13.69
C LEU A 8 3.14 -16.40 -13.15
N LYS A 9 2.89 -16.57 -11.84
CA LYS A 9 1.65 -16.11 -11.20
C LYS A 9 1.53 -14.59 -11.15
N ARG A 10 2.62 -13.87 -10.86
CA ARG A 10 2.65 -12.40 -10.93
C ARG A 10 2.36 -11.90 -12.34
N ILE A 11 2.91 -12.56 -13.36
CA ILE A 11 2.65 -12.23 -14.77
C ILE A 11 1.18 -12.48 -15.13
N LEU A 12 0.61 -13.63 -14.74
CA LEU A 12 -0.80 -13.95 -14.99
C LEU A 12 -1.75 -12.98 -14.28
N HIS A 13 -1.47 -12.63 -13.02
CA HIS A 13 -2.22 -11.62 -12.29
C HIS A 13 -2.18 -10.26 -12.99
N ARG A 14 -1.01 -9.84 -13.49
CA ARG A 14 -0.89 -8.61 -14.29
C ARG A 14 -1.72 -8.65 -15.57
N LEU A 15 -1.80 -9.81 -16.24
CA LEU A 15 -2.61 -9.97 -17.45
C LEU A 15 -4.11 -9.97 -17.16
N GLN A 16 -4.53 -10.55 -16.04
CA GLN A 16 -5.94 -10.71 -15.68
C GLN A 16 -6.64 -9.38 -15.32
N TYR A 17 -5.89 -8.38 -14.88
CA TYR A 17 -6.43 -7.07 -14.49
C TYR A 17 -5.90 -5.92 -15.35
N ARG A 18 -5.30 -6.20 -16.51
CA ARG A 18 -4.90 -5.16 -17.47
C ARG A 18 -6.12 -4.33 -17.88
N GLY A 19 -6.17 -3.08 -17.42
CA GLY A 19 -7.24 -2.12 -17.74
C GLY A 19 -8.30 -1.92 -16.66
N ILE A 20 -8.25 -2.65 -15.53
CA ILE A 20 -9.19 -2.45 -14.40
C ILE A 20 -8.50 -1.60 -13.31
N THR A 21 -8.88 -0.32 -13.26
CA THR A 21 -8.41 0.64 -12.25
C THR A 21 -8.95 0.29 -10.86
N THR A 22 -8.04 0.17 -9.88
CA THR A 22 -8.40 0.04 -8.46
C THR A 22 -8.73 1.44 -7.90
N LYS A 23 -9.83 1.55 -7.17
CA LYS A 23 -10.26 2.79 -6.52
C LYS A 23 -10.32 2.63 -5.00
N ILE A 24 -10.05 3.71 -4.28
CA ILE A 24 -10.24 3.81 -2.84
C ILE A 24 -11.66 4.33 -2.60
N ILE A 25 -12.48 3.53 -1.94
CA ILE A 25 -13.86 3.87 -1.55
C ILE A 25 -13.85 4.63 -0.22
N SER A 26 -13.08 4.13 0.75
CA SER A 26 -12.95 4.75 2.08
C SER A 26 -11.63 4.36 2.72
N SER A 27 -11.26 5.10 3.78
CA SER A 27 -10.12 4.76 4.61
C SER A 27 -10.41 5.13 6.07
N GLN A 28 -9.85 4.35 6.99
CA GLN A 28 -9.98 4.60 8.42
C GLN A 28 -8.74 4.12 9.17
N LEU A 29 -8.40 4.80 10.26
CA LEU A 29 -7.37 4.34 11.16
C LEU A 29 -7.91 3.24 12.06
N ILE A 30 -7.14 2.17 12.15
CA ILE A 30 -7.41 1.05 13.03
C ILE A 30 -6.21 0.82 13.95
N LYS A 31 -6.42 -0.05 14.93
CA LYS A 31 -5.39 -0.52 15.84
C LYS A 31 -5.09 -1.98 15.52
N LEU A 32 -3.83 -2.28 15.24
CA LEU A 32 -3.27 -3.64 15.25
C LEU A 32 -2.64 -3.93 16.62
N GLU A 33 -1.63 -3.16 17.02
CA GLU A 33 -0.93 -3.32 18.30
C GLU A 33 -1.01 -2.04 19.14
N ARG A 34 -0.67 -0.90 18.52
CA ARG A 34 -0.69 0.44 19.11
C ARG A 34 -1.89 1.23 18.59
N LYS A 35 -2.24 2.32 19.27
CA LYS A 35 -3.35 3.16 18.84
C LYS A 35 -3.03 3.78 17.46
N ASN A 36 -3.95 3.62 16.50
CA ASN A 36 -3.87 4.22 15.16
C ASN A 36 -2.57 3.87 14.40
N ASP A 37 -2.12 2.62 14.49
CA ASP A 37 -0.87 2.15 13.89
C ASP A 37 -1.03 1.51 12.51
N ALA A 38 -2.26 1.42 12.01
CA ALA A 38 -2.55 0.94 10.67
C ALA A 38 -3.71 1.71 10.03
N LEU A 39 -3.69 1.73 8.71
CA LEU A 39 -4.75 2.25 7.86
C LEU A 39 -5.48 1.08 7.21
N GLU A 40 -6.78 0.99 7.45
CA GLU A 40 -7.65 0.14 6.65
C GLU A 40 -8.20 0.94 5.49
N VAL A 41 -8.07 0.41 4.28
CA VAL A 41 -8.53 1.04 3.04
C VAL A 41 -9.50 0.09 2.35
N LEU A 42 -10.73 0.56 2.12
CA LEU A 42 -11.71 -0.18 1.32
C LEU A 42 -11.47 0.13 -0.15
N LEU A 43 -11.22 -0.91 -0.94
CA LEU A 43 -10.91 -0.83 -2.35
C LEU A 43 -12.04 -1.38 -3.19
N GLU A 44 -12.26 -0.80 -4.37
CA GLU A 44 -13.11 -1.36 -5.43
C GLU A 44 -12.27 -1.65 -6.67
N ARG A 45 -12.42 -2.85 -7.23
CA ARG A 45 -11.75 -3.27 -8.46
C ARG A 45 -12.66 -4.20 -9.26
N GLY A 46 -13.11 -3.76 -10.43
CA GLY A 46 -13.93 -4.58 -11.32
C GLY A 46 -15.31 -4.95 -10.76
N GLY A 47 -15.85 -4.13 -9.86
CA GLY A 47 -17.13 -4.38 -9.17
C GLY A 47 -16.99 -5.14 -7.85
N ASP A 48 -15.83 -5.74 -7.58
CA ASP A 48 -15.54 -6.38 -6.30
C ASP A 48 -14.97 -5.36 -5.32
N THR A 49 -15.34 -5.50 -4.04
CA THR A 49 -14.78 -4.69 -2.95
C THR A 49 -13.92 -5.52 -2.01
N LYS A 50 -12.84 -4.92 -1.52
CA LYS A 50 -11.89 -5.57 -0.60
C LYS A 50 -11.31 -4.57 0.39
N ALA A 51 -11.30 -4.92 1.67
CA ALA A 51 -10.56 -4.17 2.67
C ALA A 51 -9.08 -4.59 2.67
N LEU A 52 -8.19 -3.60 2.69
CA LEU A 52 -6.76 -3.78 2.83
C LEU A 52 -6.29 -3.06 4.10
N THR A 53 -5.70 -3.81 5.03
CA THR A 53 -5.04 -3.24 6.21
C THR A 53 -3.56 -3.04 5.93
N ILE A 54 -3.06 -1.83 6.14
CA ILE A 54 -1.68 -1.43 5.88
C ILE A 54 -1.09 -0.80 7.14
N PRO A 55 -0.04 -1.39 7.75
CA PRO A 55 0.66 -0.76 8.87
C PRO A 55 1.24 0.60 8.46
N LEU A 56 1.07 1.63 9.28
CA LEU A 56 1.63 2.97 9.02
C LEU A 56 3.15 2.92 8.92
N ILE A 57 3.79 2.07 9.73
CA ILE A 57 5.24 1.86 9.66
C ILE A 57 5.68 1.32 8.30
N TRP A 58 4.89 0.44 7.68
CA TRP A 58 5.18 -0.11 6.36
C TRP A 58 5.09 1.00 5.29
N LEU A 59 4.04 1.83 5.36
CA LEU A 59 3.89 2.98 4.46
C LEU A 59 5.06 3.96 4.63
N ARG A 60 5.46 4.24 5.88
CA ARG A 60 6.59 5.11 6.15
C ARG A 60 7.91 4.56 5.58
N ASP A 61 8.14 3.27 5.74
CA ASP A 61 9.30 2.57 5.21
C ASP A 61 9.37 2.62 3.67
N HIS A 62 8.21 2.53 3.01
CA HIS A 62 8.07 2.55 1.55
C HIS A 62 7.86 3.95 0.95
N CYS A 63 8.06 5.01 1.74
CA CYS A 63 8.05 6.38 1.27
C CYS A 63 9.10 6.59 0.17
N ARG A 64 8.66 6.98 -1.04
CA ARG A 64 9.55 7.31 -2.17
C ARG A 64 9.93 8.80 -2.22
N HIS A 65 9.65 9.57 -1.17
CA HIS A 65 10.06 10.98 -1.13
C HIS A 65 11.59 11.08 -1.29
N PRO A 66 12.14 12.07 -2.04
CA PRO A 66 13.58 12.15 -2.33
C PRO A 66 14.50 12.20 -1.10
N ALA A 67 13.96 12.64 0.05
CA ALA A 67 14.64 12.60 1.34
C ALA A 67 14.86 11.16 1.86
N ASN A 68 13.93 10.24 1.54
CA ASN A 68 13.88 8.86 2.04
C ASN A 68 14.24 7.81 0.97
N TYR A 69 14.33 8.20 -0.30
CA TYR A 69 14.59 7.29 -1.42
C TYR A 69 15.51 7.93 -2.47
N ASN A 70 16.36 7.11 -3.08
CA ASN A 70 17.19 7.48 -4.22
C ASN A 70 16.60 6.88 -5.50
N GLU A 71 15.96 7.71 -6.32
CA GLU A 71 15.39 7.30 -7.61
C GLU A 71 16.43 6.77 -8.59
N THR A 72 17.68 7.24 -8.55
CA THR A 72 18.73 6.78 -9.48
C THR A 72 19.23 5.38 -9.14
N THR A 73 19.36 5.06 -7.86
CA THR A 73 19.90 3.76 -7.41
C THR A 73 18.82 2.78 -6.95
N HIS A 74 17.57 3.22 -6.91
CA HIS A 74 16.44 2.52 -6.31
C HIS A 74 16.70 2.06 -4.86
N GLN A 75 17.51 2.81 -4.12
CA GLN A 75 17.87 2.50 -2.74
C GLN A 75 17.14 3.39 -1.76
N ARG A 76 16.76 2.82 -0.63
CA ARG A 76 16.26 3.57 0.52
C ARG A 76 17.37 4.37 1.18
N LYS A 77 17.01 5.57 1.63
CA LYS A 77 17.80 6.42 2.54
C LYS A 77 17.22 6.42 3.96
N SER A 78 16.00 5.94 4.15
CA SER A 78 15.35 5.87 5.46
C SER A 78 16.19 5.04 6.44
N ASN A 79 16.36 5.56 7.65
CA ASN A 79 16.99 4.85 8.75
C ASN A 79 15.92 4.02 9.49
N ALA A 80 16.21 2.73 9.72
CA ALA A 80 15.28 1.84 10.41
C ALA A 80 15.19 2.11 11.93
N THR A 81 16.16 2.82 12.52
CA THR A 81 16.26 2.95 13.99
C THR A 81 15.16 3.82 14.61
N ASN A 82 14.55 4.73 13.85
CA ASN A 82 13.52 5.67 14.32
C ASN A 82 12.21 5.56 13.54
N LEU A 83 12.00 4.45 12.83
CA LEU A 83 10.91 4.32 11.86
C LEU A 83 9.52 4.35 12.53
N PHE A 84 9.41 3.84 13.76
CA PHE A 84 8.16 3.90 14.54
C PHE A 84 7.79 5.34 14.90
N GLU A 85 8.75 6.15 15.36
CA GLU A 85 8.51 7.56 15.69
C GLU A 85 8.17 8.37 14.42
N CYS A 86 8.82 8.06 13.31
CA CYS A 86 8.57 8.69 12.02
C CYS A 86 7.23 8.29 11.37
N ALA A 87 6.59 7.20 11.83
CA ALA A 87 5.33 6.69 11.29
C ALA A 87 4.08 7.25 12.00
N GLU A 88 4.25 8.31 12.80
CA GLU A 88 3.15 8.98 13.50
C GLU A 88 2.42 9.99 12.59
N ILE A 89 1.10 10.09 12.78
CA ILE A 89 0.21 11.00 12.06
C ILE A 89 -0.81 11.63 13.01
N ASP A 90 -1.32 12.81 12.67
CA ASP A 90 -2.38 13.48 13.42
C ASP A 90 -3.77 12.96 13.02
N GLY A 91 -4.01 11.67 13.28
CA GLY A 91 -5.30 11.03 12.97
C GLY A 91 -5.67 11.07 11.48
N MET A 92 -6.99 10.98 11.20
CA MET A 92 -7.48 10.92 9.82
C MET A 92 -7.34 12.23 9.04
N VAL A 93 -7.13 13.38 9.69
CA VAL A 93 -6.91 14.65 8.97
C VAL A 93 -5.59 14.64 8.18
N SER A 94 -4.62 13.82 8.62
CA SER A 94 -3.37 13.57 7.90
C SER A 94 -3.51 12.70 6.66
N VAL A 95 -4.65 12.03 6.46
CA VAL A 95 -4.85 11.07 5.36
C VAL A 95 -5.78 11.66 4.31
N LYS A 96 -5.32 11.69 3.05
CA LYS A 96 -6.11 12.18 1.93
C LYS A 96 -6.12 11.17 0.80
N VAL A 97 -7.28 11.04 0.16
CA VAL A 97 -7.42 10.29 -1.09
C VAL A 97 -7.51 11.30 -2.23
N ALA A 98 -6.57 11.22 -3.17
CA ALA A 98 -6.55 12.04 -4.38
C ALA A 98 -6.82 11.15 -5.61
N ASP A 99 -7.46 11.71 -6.63
CA ASP A 99 -7.72 11.03 -7.92
C ASP A 99 -8.41 9.65 -7.80
N ALA A 100 -9.09 9.38 -6.68
CA ALA A 100 -9.69 8.10 -6.29
C ALA A 100 -8.71 6.91 -6.17
N ASN A 101 -7.42 7.04 -6.46
CA ASN A 101 -6.46 5.92 -6.43
C ASN A 101 -5.13 6.26 -5.76
N LYS A 102 -4.92 7.51 -5.35
CA LYS A 102 -3.72 7.94 -4.63
C LYS A 102 -4.03 8.16 -3.17
N LEU A 103 -3.16 7.64 -2.32
CA LEU A 103 -3.15 7.87 -0.89
C LEU A 103 -2.03 8.86 -0.55
N SER A 104 -2.37 9.99 0.04
CA SER A 104 -1.41 10.96 0.56
C SER A 104 -1.45 10.97 2.09
N ILE A 105 -0.28 10.91 2.72
CA ILE A 105 -0.13 10.92 4.18
C ILE A 105 0.81 12.02 4.60
N GLN A 106 0.31 12.93 5.43
CA GLN A 106 1.09 13.95 6.14
C GLN A 106 1.55 13.39 7.48
N TRP A 107 2.85 13.13 7.61
CA TRP A 107 3.47 12.65 8.83
C TRP A 107 3.70 13.79 9.84
N MET A 108 3.78 13.45 11.12
CA MET A 108 4.06 14.39 12.22
C MET A 108 5.42 15.08 12.08
N ASP A 109 6.38 14.44 11.41
CA ASP A 109 7.70 15.04 11.13
C ASP A 109 7.71 16.00 9.93
N GLY A 110 6.54 16.32 9.38
CA GLY A 110 6.37 17.28 8.29
C GLY A 110 6.53 16.69 6.90
N LEU A 111 6.94 15.44 6.75
CA LEU A 111 7.04 14.81 5.44
C LEU A 111 5.66 14.47 4.85
N LEU A 112 5.56 14.56 3.53
CA LEU A 112 4.41 14.11 2.76
C LEU A 112 4.81 12.88 1.95
N SER A 113 4.10 11.77 2.16
CA SER A 113 4.20 10.60 1.30
C SER A 113 2.99 10.51 0.37
N GLU A 114 3.23 10.09 -0.86
CA GLU A 114 2.18 9.75 -1.84
C GLU A 114 2.37 8.32 -2.31
N PHE A 115 1.27 7.58 -2.42
CA PHE A 115 1.25 6.19 -2.83
C PHE A 115 0.16 5.96 -3.87
N ASP A 116 0.49 5.28 -4.96
CA ASP A 116 -0.52 4.69 -5.85
C ASP A 116 -1.02 3.38 -5.23
N ILE A 117 -2.33 3.22 -5.15
CA ILE A 117 -2.91 2.02 -4.53
C ILE A 117 -2.60 0.75 -5.32
N ASN A 118 -2.39 0.85 -6.64
CA ASN A 118 -1.99 -0.29 -7.45
C ASN A 118 -0.57 -0.75 -7.09
N ASP A 119 0.35 0.19 -6.82
CA ASP A 119 1.70 -0.14 -6.34
C ASP A 119 1.64 -0.86 -4.99
N ILE A 120 0.83 -0.36 -4.04
CA ILE A 120 0.62 -1.03 -2.75
C ILE A 120 0.08 -2.45 -2.96
N MET A 121 -0.92 -2.60 -3.83
CA MET A 121 -1.56 -3.89 -4.13
C MET A 121 -0.59 -4.89 -4.77
N GLU A 122 0.39 -4.45 -5.56
CA GLU A 122 1.43 -5.33 -6.10
C GLU A 122 2.37 -5.89 -5.02
N HIS A 123 2.50 -5.18 -3.89
CA HIS A 123 3.34 -5.56 -2.76
C HIS A 123 2.60 -6.32 -1.65
N THR A 124 1.27 -6.25 -1.62
CA THR A 124 0.46 -7.04 -0.69
C THR A 124 0.28 -8.46 -1.21
N GLU A 125 0.77 -9.47 -0.48
CA GLU A 125 0.50 -10.89 -0.79
C GLU A 125 -0.96 -11.31 -0.51
N LEU A 126 -1.88 -10.36 -0.33
CA LEU A 126 -3.22 -10.58 0.19
C LEU A 126 -4.16 -11.09 -0.90
N GLU A 127 -4.22 -12.42 -0.95
CA GLU A 127 -5.17 -13.33 -1.59
C GLU A 127 -5.19 -13.34 -3.11
N ARG A 128 -4.64 -14.44 -3.62
CA ARG A 128 -4.84 -14.94 -4.97
C ARG A 128 -6.35 -15.18 -5.18
N PRO A 129 -6.93 -14.86 -6.34
CA PRO A 129 -8.25 -15.37 -6.66
C PRO A 129 -8.21 -16.90 -6.53
N ILE A 130 -9.17 -17.48 -5.79
CA ILE A 130 -9.45 -18.90 -5.88
C ILE A 130 -9.90 -19.09 -7.33
N VAL A 131 -8.99 -19.60 -8.17
CA VAL A 131 -9.36 -20.07 -9.49
C VAL A 131 -10.26 -21.27 -9.24
N TYR A 132 -11.57 -21.08 -9.34
CA TYR A 132 -12.48 -22.20 -9.59
C TYR A 132 -12.07 -22.74 -10.96
N LEU A 133 -11.23 -23.77 -10.96
CA LEU A 133 -11.10 -24.67 -12.10
C LEU A 133 -12.48 -25.30 -12.25
N ILE A 134 -13.27 -24.76 -13.18
CA ILE A 134 -14.43 -25.47 -13.70
C ILE A 134 -13.86 -26.72 -14.38
N MET A 135 -14.22 -27.88 -13.82
CA MET A 135 -13.89 -29.21 -14.35
C MET A 135 -14.51 -29.42 -15.72
#